data_AF-A0A2W7QK15-F1
#
_entry.id   AF-A0A2W7QK15-F1
#
_cell.length_a   1.000
_cell.length_b   1.000
_cell.length_c   1.000
_cell.angle_alpha   90.00
_cell.angle_beta   90.00
_cell.angle_gamma   90.00
#
_symmetry.space_group_name_H-M   'P 1'
#
loop_
_entity.id
_entity.type
_entity.pdbx_description
1 polymer ?
#
loop_
_entity_poly.entity_id
_entity_poly.type
_entity_poly.pdbx_seq_one_letter_code
_entity_poly.pdbx_strand_id
1 'polypeptide(L)'
;MKKLIVILTIIVIGLTATWYFDIWNEPVETIDELIGQNYDYAHKMYFRTDPDRNYTINVNHNLNEFDGGILNEKKILTDSIVHVFTWDYPTHKMTIWVGQTEKMESQVIDAIRYSNNVQF
;
A
#
# COMPACT_ATOMS: atom_id res chain seq x y z
N MET A 1 -11.09 46.03 -7.08
CA MET A 1 -9.91 45.41 -7.73
C MET A 1 -9.01 44.65 -6.75
N LYS A 2 -8.38 45.30 -5.75
CA LYS A 2 -7.48 44.61 -4.79
C LYS A 2 -8.10 43.40 -4.06
N LYS A 3 -9.34 43.52 -3.56
CA LYS A 3 -10.06 42.41 -2.90
C LYS A 3 -10.31 41.21 -3.82
N LEU A 4 -10.52 41.45 -5.11
CA LEU A 4 -10.80 40.42 -6.10
C LEU A 4 -9.54 39.62 -6.44
N ILE A 5 -8.39 40.30 -6.51
CA ILE A 5 -7.07 39.67 -6.67
C ILE A 5 -6.75 38.77 -5.47
N VAL A 6 -6.98 39.25 -4.25
CA VAL A 6 -6.73 38.46 -3.02
C VAL A 6 -7.57 37.18 -2.99
N ILE A 7 -8.87 37.28 -3.34
CA ILE A 7 -9.75 36.10 -3.40
C ILE A 7 -9.26 35.11 -4.46
N LEU A 8 -8.84 35.60 -5.64
CA LEU A 8 -8.30 34.75 -6.70
C LEU A 8 -7.04 34.01 -6.25
N THR A 9 -6.13 34.68 -5.55
CA THR A 9 -4.90 34.08 -5.03
C THR A 9 -5.19 32.99 -4.00
N ILE A 10 -6.16 33.20 -3.11
CA ILE A 10 -6.57 32.19 -2.12
C ILE A 10 -7.16 30.95 -2.82
N ILE A 11 -8.00 31.15 -3.84
CA ILE A 11 -8.59 30.04 -4.60
C ILE A 11 -7.50 29.24 -5.33
N VAL A 12 -6.55 29.91 -5.97
CA VAL A 12 -5.44 29.25 -6.68
C VAL A 12 -4.58 28.43 -5.70
N ILE A 13 -4.21 29.01 -4.55
CA ILE A 13 -3.42 28.30 -3.52
C ILE A 13 -4.20 27.11 -2.95
N GLY A 14 -5.50 27.29 -2.69
CA GLY A 14 -6.37 26.21 -2.20
C GLY A 14 -6.43 25.04 -3.18
N LEU A 15 -6.65 25.33 -4.48
CA LEU A 15 -6.72 24.32 -5.54
C LEU A 15 -5.38 23.62 -5.77
N THR A 16 -4.26 24.35 -5.76
CA THR A 16 -2.95 23.73 -5.93
C THR A 16 -2.54 22.91 -4.72
N ALA A 17 -2.92 23.32 -3.50
CA ALA A 17 -2.70 22.54 -2.31
C ALA A 17 -3.52 21.25 -2.33
N THR A 18 -4.82 21.30 -2.66
CA THR A 18 -5.64 20.08 -2.79
C THR A 18 -5.11 19.16 -3.87
N TRP A 19 -4.77 19.68 -5.05
CA TRP A 19 -4.15 18.87 -6.11
C TRP A 19 -2.81 18.25 -5.69
N TYR A 20 -1.98 19.01 -4.99
CA TYR A 20 -0.73 18.49 -4.45
C TYR A 20 -1.01 17.36 -3.45
N PHE A 21 -1.94 17.56 -2.51
CA PHE A 21 -2.32 16.49 -1.59
C PHE A 21 -2.92 15.29 -2.31
N ASP A 22 -3.79 15.46 -3.29
CA ASP A 22 -4.40 14.37 -4.05
C ASP A 22 -3.34 13.57 -4.84
N ILE A 23 -2.39 14.22 -5.51
CA ILE A 23 -1.29 13.55 -6.25
C ILE A 23 -0.36 12.75 -5.34
N TRP A 24 -0.18 13.21 -4.10
CA TRP A 24 0.61 12.50 -3.08
C TRP A 24 -0.20 11.43 -2.35
N ASN A 25 -1.54 11.41 -2.47
CA ASN A 25 -2.41 10.50 -1.74
C ASN A 25 -3.28 9.57 -2.63
N GLU A 26 -3.23 9.67 -3.97
CA GLU A 26 -3.96 8.79 -4.90
C GLU A 26 -3.09 8.32 -6.09
N PRO A 27 -3.27 7.10 -6.64
CA PRO A 27 -3.96 5.92 -6.10
C PRO A 27 -2.96 4.86 -5.66
N VAL A 28 -3.20 4.28 -4.49
CA VAL A 28 -2.76 2.92 -4.20
C VAL A 28 -3.59 1.99 -5.10
N GLU A 29 -2.94 1.34 -6.06
CA GLU A 29 -3.59 0.33 -6.89
C GLU A 29 -3.44 -1.03 -6.20
N THR A 30 -4.54 -1.74 -5.97
CA THR A 30 -4.46 -3.14 -5.52
C THR A 30 -3.96 -4.01 -6.67
N ILE A 31 -3.07 -4.94 -6.35
CA ILE A 31 -2.53 -5.92 -7.31
C ILE A 31 -3.33 -7.21 -7.15
N ASP A 32 -4.59 -7.18 -7.58
CA ASP A 32 -5.58 -8.23 -7.32
C ASP A 32 -5.15 -9.62 -7.82
N GLU A 33 -4.31 -9.68 -8.85
CA GLU A 33 -3.74 -10.92 -9.40
C GLU A 33 -2.84 -11.68 -8.41
N LEU A 34 -2.25 -10.96 -7.45
CA LEU A 34 -1.41 -11.55 -6.42
C LEU A 34 -2.21 -11.98 -5.19
N ILE A 35 -3.36 -11.37 -4.93
CA ILE A 35 -4.17 -11.66 -3.76
C ILE A 35 -4.63 -13.12 -3.81
N GLY A 36 -4.41 -13.84 -2.71
CA GLY A 36 -4.72 -15.26 -2.58
C GLY A 36 -3.66 -16.20 -3.17
N GLN A 37 -2.66 -15.70 -3.89
CA GLN A 37 -1.55 -16.52 -4.40
C GLN A 37 -0.53 -16.83 -3.30
N ASN A 38 0.32 -17.83 -3.54
CA ASN A 38 1.43 -18.13 -2.66
C ASN A 38 2.56 -17.09 -2.86
N TYR A 39 3.28 -16.76 -1.78
CA TYR A 39 4.49 -15.92 -1.86
C TYR A 39 5.49 -16.37 -2.94
N ASP A 40 5.72 -17.68 -3.08
CA ASP A 40 6.63 -18.23 -4.08
C ASP A 40 6.19 -17.87 -5.51
N TYR A 41 4.88 -17.82 -5.77
CA TYR A 41 4.36 -17.38 -7.05
C TYR A 41 4.62 -15.89 -7.26
N ALA A 42 4.30 -15.05 -6.27
CA ALA A 42 4.55 -13.61 -6.34
C ALA A 42 6.05 -13.32 -6.55
N HIS A 43 6.92 -13.92 -5.75
CA HIS A 43 8.35 -13.71 -5.81
C HIS A 43 8.98 -14.24 -7.11
N LYS A 44 8.71 -15.50 -7.49
CA LYS A 44 9.41 -16.15 -8.62
C LYS A 44 8.81 -15.80 -9.98
N MET A 45 7.50 -15.62 -10.07
CA MET A 45 6.82 -15.41 -11.36
C MET A 45 6.57 -13.93 -11.65
N TYR A 46 6.11 -13.18 -10.65
CA TYR A 46 5.71 -11.78 -10.81
C TYR A 46 6.89 -10.82 -10.66
N PHE A 47 7.46 -10.73 -9.45
CA PHE A 47 8.53 -9.77 -9.14
C PHE A 47 9.89 -10.18 -9.70
N ARG A 48 10.17 -11.50 -9.75
CA ARG A 48 11.40 -12.12 -10.29
C ARG A 48 12.70 -11.60 -9.66
N THR A 49 12.60 -10.95 -8.51
CA THR A 49 13.67 -10.25 -7.80
C THR A 49 13.41 -10.32 -6.31
N ASP A 50 14.48 -10.26 -5.51
CA ASP A 50 14.36 -10.13 -4.05
C ASP A 50 13.78 -8.76 -3.67
N PRO A 51 12.98 -8.70 -2.60
CA PRO A 51 12.45 -7.45 -2.10
C PRO A 51 13.55 -6.58 -1.49
N ASP A 52 13.51 -5.27 -1.76
CA ASP A 52 14.45 -4.29 -1.22
C ASP A 52 14.28 -4.11 0.30
N ARG A 53 13.05 -4.26 0.79
CA ARG A 53 12.74 -4.23 2.22
C ARG A 53 11.83 -5.38 2.59
N ASN A 54 12.11 -5.98 3.74
CA ASN A 54 11.22 -6.92 4.39
C ASN A 54 11.20 -6.70 5.89
N TYR A 55 10.03 -6.88 6.49
CA TYR A 55 9.85 -6.82 7.94
C TYR A 55 8.61 -7.62 8.33
N THR A 56 8.47 -7.86 9.62
CA THR A 56 7.35 -8.62 10.17
C THR A 56 6.56 -7.73 11.11
N ILE A 57 5.24 -7.83 11.03
CA ILE A 57 4.31 -7.11 11.87
C ILE A 57 3.42 -8.08 12.63
N ASN A 58 3.22 -7.79 13.91
CA ASN A 58 2.25 -8.50 14.72
C ASN A 58 0.91 -7.76 14.66
N VAL A 59 -0.03 -8.41 14.02
CA VAL A 59 -1.42 -8.01 13.85
C VAL A 59 -2.16 -8.28 15.15
N ASN A 60 -2.16 -7.29 16.04
CA ASN A 60 -3.04 -7.38 17.19
C ASN A 60 -4.49 -7.22 16.70
N HIS A 61 -5.28 -8.28 16.83
CA HIS A 61 -6.71 -8.32 16.49
C HIS A 61 -7.53 -7.14 17.07
N ASN A 62 -7.03 -6.46 18.11
CA ASN A 62 -7.68 -5.31 18.74
C ASN A 62 -7.30 -3.94 18.17
N LEU A 63 -6.16 -3.82 17.48
CA LEU A 63 -5.67 -2.56 16.91
C LEU A 63 -5.72 -2.69 15.39
N ASN A 64 -6.80 -2.18 14.79
CA ASN A 64 -7.02 -2.16 13.34
C ASN A 64 -6.08 -1.22 12.58
N GLU A 65 -4.95 -0.82 13.17
CA GLU A 65 -4.00 0.10 12.60
C GLU A 65 -2.81 -0.68 12.06
N PHE A 66 -2.70 -0.65 10.74
CA PHE A 66 -1.50 -1.05 10.03
C PHE A 66 -0.91 0.16 9.35
N ASP A 67 0.40 0.11 9.20
CA ASP A 67 1.26 1.08 8.56
C ASP A 67 0.86 1.30 7.07
N GLY A 68 -0.22 2.06 6.85
CA GLY A 68 -0.67 2.50 5.53
C GLY A 68 -1.29 1.43 4.62
N GLY A 69 -1.61 0.22 5.11
CA GLY A 69 -2.22 -0.84 4.32
C GLY A 69 -3.05 -1.81 5.15
N ILE A 70 -4.34 -1.93 4.83
CA ILE A 70 -5.20 -3.14 4.81
C ILE A 70 -6.63 -2.66 4.56
N LEU A 71 -7.14 -2.94 3.38
CA LEU A 71 -8.57 -2.77 3.09
C LEU A 71 -9.05 -3.90 2.19
N ASN A 72 -8.94 -5.14 2.67
CA ASN A 72 -9.88 -6.22 2.43
C ASN A 72 -9.52 -7.43 3.33
N GLU A 73 -10.51 -8.03 3.98
CA GLU A 73 -10.45 -9.41 4.50
C GLU A 73 -9.65 -9.72 5.78
N LYS A 74 -10.06 -9.08 6.89
CA LYS A 74 -9.69 -9.43 8.28
C LYS A 74 -10.03 -10.86 8.74
N LYS A 75 -10.75 -11.66 7.94
CA LYS A 75 -11.26 -12.99 8.35
C LYS A 75 -10.40 -14.17 7.87
N ILE A 76 -9.38 -13.93 7.05
CA ILE A 76 -8.65 -15.02 6.37
C ILE A 76 -7.38 -15.42 7.12
N LEU A 77 -6.86 -14.53 7.98
CA LEU A 77 -5.64 -14.74 8.77
C LEU A 77 -5.88 -15.72 9.91
N THR A 78 -5.06 -16.77 9.98
CA THR A 78 -5.05 -17.74 11.09
C THR A 78 -3.94 -17.46 12.10
N ASP A 79 -2.83 -16.85 11.66
CA ASP A 79 -1.78 -16.33 12.53
C ASP A 79 -1.83 -14.79 12.56
N SER A 80 -1.45 -14.22 13.70
CA SER A 80 -1.34 -12.79 13.92
C SER A 80 -0.01 -12.22 13.39
N ILE A 81 0.83 -13.03 12.74
CA ILE A 81 2.10 -12.57 12.17
C ILE A 81 1.96 -12.42 10.66
N VAL A 82 2.25 -11.21 10.17
CA VAL A 82 2.27 -10.89 8.73
C VAL A 82 3.67 -10.46 8.34
N HIS A 83 4.17 -11.01 7.24
CA HIS A 83 5.41 -10.62 6.60
C HIS A 83 5.12 -9.61 5.50
N VAL A 84 5.81 -8.48 5.54
CA VAL A 84 5.69 -7.41 4.56
C VAL A 84 6.92 -7.42 3.68
N PHE A 85 6.70 -7.37 2.38
CA PHE A 85 7.78 -7.32 1.38
C PHE A 85 7.54 -6.15 0.44
N THR A 86 8.56 -5.32 0.23
CA THR A 86 8.49 -4.13 -0.63
C THR A 86 9.59 -4.14 -1.68
N TRP A 87 9.19 -3.81 -2.91
CA TRP A 87 10.06 -3.52 -4.05
C TRP A 87 9.98 -2.04 -4.39
N ASP A 88 11.12 -1.40 -4.50
CA ASP A 88 11.25 0.00 -4.90
C ASP A 88 11.64 0.08 -6.37
N TYR A 89 10.75 0.63 -7.18
CA TYR A 89 11.02 0.96 -8.56
C TYR A 89 11.26 2.46 -8.70
N PRO A 90 11.90 2.92 -9.80
CA PRO A 90 12.17 4.34 -10.00
C PRO A 90 10.93 5.25 -9.97
N THR A 91 9.75 4.72 -10.26
CA THR A 91 8.51 5.48 -10.41
C THR A 91 7.42 5.11 -9.42
N HIS A 92 7.59 4.03 -8.66
CA HIS A 92 6.56 3.48 -7.76
C HIS A 92 7.19 2.49 -6.79
N LYS A 93 6.46 2.17 -5.72
CA LYS A 93 6.80 1.05 -4.84
C LYS A 93 5.68 0.01 -4.87
N MET A 94 6.02 -1.26 -4.79
CA MET A 94 5.04 -2.35 -4.67
C MET A 94 5.26 -3.04 -3.33
N THR A 95 4.21 -3.24 -2.56
CA THR A 95 4.26 -3.93 -1.28
C THR A 95 3.22 -5.04 -1.24
N ILE A 96 3.63 -6.21 -0.75
CA ILE A 96 2.71 -7.32 -0.48
C ILE A 96 2.75 -7.68 1.00
N TRP A 97 1.61 -8.12 1.51
CA TRP A 97 1.44 -8.64 2.85
C TRP A 97 1.16 -10.13 2.74
N VAL A 98 2.04 -10.93 3.33
CA VAL A 98 1.97 -12.38 3.31
C VAL A 98 1.75 -12.88 4.72
N GLY A 99 0.80 -13.78 4.89
CA GLY A 99 0.57 -14.40 6.17
C GLY A 99 -0.02 -15.79 6.03
N GLN A 100 -0.17 -16.43 7.17
CA GLN A 100 -0.76 -17.74 7.28
C GLN A 100 -2.28 -17.62 7.26
N THR A 101 -2.93 -18.44 6.44
CA THR A 101 -4.38 -18.47 6.29
C THR A 101 -4.91 -19.89 6.49
N GLU A 102 -6.23 -20.03 6.54
CA GLU A 102 -6.87 -21.36 6.60
C GLU A 102 -6.53 -22.22 5.38
N LYS A 103 -6.20 -21.59 4.24
CA LYS A 103 -5.94 -22.27 2.97
C LYS A 103 -4.47 -22.62 2.77
N MET A 104 -3.54 -21.75 3.17
CA MET A 104 -2.10 -21.93 2.93
C MET A 104 -1.25 -21.27 4.01
N GLU A 105 -0.06 -21.82 4.25
CA GLU A 105 0.89 -21.25 5.22
C GLU A 105 1.51 -19.92 4.81
N SER A 106 1.54 -19.63 3.50
CA SER A 106 2.18 -18.44 2.96
C SER A 106 1.36 -17.87 1.80
N GLN A 107 0.28 -17.15 2.14
CA GLN A 107 -0.64 -16.54 1.18
C GLN A 107 -0.49 -15.03 1.18
N VAL A 108 -0.49 -14.42 -0.01
CA VAL A 108 -0.61 -12.97 -0.17
C VAL A 108 -2.03 -12.56 0.20
N ILE A 109 -2.18 -11.76 1.24
CA ILE A 109 -3.46 -11.28 1.77
C ILE A 109 -3.82 -9.94 1.15
N ASP A 110 -2.81 -9.09 0.94
CA ASP A 110 -2.97 -7.79 0.31
C ASP A 110 -1.73 -7.51 -0.55
N ALA A 111 -1.91 -6.72 -1.59
CA ALA A 111 -0.86 -6.33 -2.52
C ALA A 111 -1.19 -4.96 -3.08
N ILE A 112 -0.29 -3.99 -2.87
CA ILE A 112 -0.52 -2.59 -3.21
C ILE A 112 0.66 -2.05 -3.99
N ARG A 113 0.36 -1.38 -5.09
CA ARG A 113 1.28 -0.52 -5.83
C ARG A 113 1.00 0.93 -5.46
N TYR A 114 2.01 1.60 -4.91
CA TYR A 114 1.94 3.01 -4.58
C TYR A 114 2.55 3.83 -5.70
N SER A 115 1.77 4.74 -6.28
CA SER A 115 2.29 5.77 -7.19
C SER A 115 3.19 6.75 -6.41
N ASN A 116 4.23 7.30 -7.06
CA ASN A 116 5.02 8.45 -6.59
C ASN A 116 5.87 8.30 -5.31
N ASN A 117 6.39 7.11 -4.96
CA ASN A 117 7.31 6.92 -3.82
C ASN A 117 6.80 7.55 -2.50
N VAL A 118 5.49 7.55 -2.27
CA VAL A 118 4.88 8.08 -1.04
C VAL A 118 5.55 7.42 0.16
N GLN A 119 6.24 8.20 0.99
CA GLN A 119 6.83 7.73 2.25
C GLN A 119 5.72 7.80 3.31
N PHE A 120 5.50 6.68 4.02
CA PHE A 120 4.73 6.69 5.28
C PHE A 120 5.70 7.00 6.42
#